data_AF-A0A357LNY2-F1
#
_entry.id   AF-A0A357LNY2-F1
#
_cell.length_a   1.000
_cell.length_b   1.000
_cell.length_c   1.000
_cell.angle_alpha   90.00
_cell.angle_beta   90.00
_cell.angle_gamma   90.00
#
_symmetry.space_group_name_H-M   'P 1'
#
loop_
_entity.id
_entity.type
_entity.pdbx_description
1 polymer ?
#
loop_
_entity_poly.entity_id
_entity_poly.type
_entity_poly.pdbx_seq_one_letter_code
_entity_poly.pdbx_strand_id
1 'polypeptide(L)'
;ALVHELCRVYIEQIFLLDEKIGGLDKEIQHRAKTDEGTSRLMTISGVGPMCATPIQAFSPQMETFANGLECAAWCGLLPRQKPTSGRQILCQT
;
A
#
# COMPACT_ATOMS: atom_id res chain seq x y z
N ALA A 1 39.39 17.00 1.99
CA ALA A 1 39.20 16.93 0.53
C ALA A 1 38.28 15.78 0.12
N LEU A 2 38.64 14.51 0.39
CA LEU A 2 37.87 13.34 -0.09
C LEU A 2 36.47 13.19 0.55
N VAL A 3 36.32 13.49 1.84
CA VAL A 3 35.01 13.44 2.53
C VAL A 3 34.03 14.46 1.95
N HIS A 4 34.49 15.68 1.64
CA HIS A 4 33.65 16.71 1.03
C HIS A 4 33.16 16.30 -0.35
N GLU A 5 34.01 15.66 -1.16
CA GLU A 5 33.62 15.16 -2.48
C GLU A 5 32.62 14.00 -2.39
N LEU A 6 32.82 13.08 -1.44
CA LEU A 6 31.87 12.00 -1.19
C LEU A 6 30.51 12.54 -0.74
N CYS A 7 30.49 13.54 0.16
CA CYS A 7 29.25 14.21 0.56
C CYS A 7 28.55 14.86 -0.63
N ARG A 8 29.30 15.53 -1.52
CA ARG A 8 28.74 16.15 -2.74
C ARG A 8 28.04 15.12 -3.62
N VAL A 9 28.69 13.98 -3.88
CA VAL A 9 28.12 12.89 -4.67
C VAL A 9 26.84 12.35 -4.03
N TYR A 10 26.81 12.12 -2.72
CA TYR A 10 25.59 11.63 -2.06
C TYR A 10 24.45 12.64 -2.09
N ILE A 11 24.75 13.93 -1.93
CA ILE A 11 23.74 14.99 -2.03
C ILE A 11 23.14 15.04 -3.44
N GLU A 12 23.99 14.98 -4.48
CA GLU A 12 23.53 14.92 -5.88
C GLU A 12 22.65 13.68 -6.13
N GLN A 13 23.02 12.52 -5.58
CA GLN A 13 22.21 11.30 -5.68
C GLN A 13 20.85 11.43 -4.97
N ILE A 14 20.82 12.03 -3.78
CA ILE A 14 19.57 12.27 -3.04
C ILE A 14 18.63 13.14 -3.88
N PHE A 15 19.12 14.25 -4.44
CA PHE A 15 18.29 15.12 -5.28
C PHE A 15 17.77 14.41 -6.52
N LEU A 16 18.60 13.61 -7.18
CA LEU A 16 18.20 12.85 -8.35
C LEU A 16 17.12 11.80 -8.03
N LEU A 17 17.24 11.14 -6.87
CA LEU A 17 16.22 10.19 -6.42
C LEU A 17 14.92 10.89 -6.02
N ASP A 18 15.01 12.05 -5.36
CA ASP A 18 13.85 12.87 -4.99
C ASP A 18 13.05 13.30 -6.22
N GLU A 19 13.72 13.76 -7.28
CA GLU A 19 13.07 14.11 -8.55
C GLU A 19 12.34 12.90 -9.17
N LYS A 20 12.99 11.74 -9.19
CA LYS A 20 12.40 10.51 -9.71
C LYS A 20 11.19 10.05 -8.91
N ILE A 21 11.28 10.10 -7.58
CA ILE A 21 10.18 9.78 -6.67
C ILE A 21 9.01 10.72 -6.95
N GLY A 22 9.25 12.03 -7.03
CA GLY A 22 8.22 13.02 -7.35
C GLY A 22 7.58 12.80 -8.72
N GLY A 23 8.34 12.30 -9.71
CA GLY A 23 7.80 11.88 -11.00
C GLY A 23 6.86 10.68 -10.90
N LEU A 24 7.30 9.63 -10.20
CA LEU A 24 6.52 8.42 -9.97
C LEU A 24 5.26 8.69 -9.14
N ASP A 25 5.32 9.55 -8.14
CA ASP A 25 4.17 9.95 -7.33
C ASP A 25 3.07 10.59 -8.19
N LYS A 26 3.45 11.47 -9.12
CA LYS A 26 2.50 12.07 -10.08
C LYS A 26 1.87 11.03 -10.98
N GLU A 27 2.66 10.06 -11.43
CA GLU A 27 2.17 8.97 -12.28
C GLU A 27 1.19 8.05 -11.53
N ILE A 28 1.51 7.69 -10.29
CA ILE A 28 0.61 6.92 -9.40
C ILE A 28 -0.70 7.67 -9.20
N GLN A 29 -0.64 8.98 -8.88
CA GLN A 29 -1.84 9.80 -8.72
C GLN A 29 -2.69 9.87 -9.99
N HIS A 30 -2.06 9.93 -11.17
CA HIS A 30 -2.78 9.94 -12.43
C HIS A 30 -3.48 8.60 -12.69
N ARG A 31 -2.74 7.49 -12.58
CA ARG A 31 -3.26 6.14 -12.83
C ARG A 31 -4.37 5.75 -11.84
N ALA A 32 -4.23 6.12 -10.57
CA ALA A 32 -5.23 5.84 -9.54
C ALA A 32 -6.58 6.52 -9.81
N LYS A 33 -6.60 7.65 -10.53
CA LYS A 33 -7.85 8.35 -10.89
C LYS A 33 -8.54 7.72 -12.10
N THR A 34 -7.80 7.06 -12.97
CA THR A 34 -8.32 6.47 -14.21
C THR A 34 -8.78 5.03 -14.03
N ASP A 35 -8.23 4.31 -13.05
CA ASP A 35 -8.60 2.94 -12.76
C ASP A 35 -9.83 2.89 -11.83
N GLU A 36 -10.83 2.09 -12.20
CA GLU A 36 -12.11 2.04 -11.49
C GLU A 36 -11.96 1.43 -10.09
N GLY A 37 -11.12 0.40 -9.93
CA GLY A 37 -10.88 -0.27 -8.65
C GLY A 37 -10.26 0.68 -7.62
N THR A 38 -9.19 1.37 -8.01
CA THR A 38 -8.56 2.40 -7.19
C THR A 38 -9.47 3.60 -6.93
N SER A 39 -10.23 4.08 -7.93
CA SER A 39 -11.21 5.15 -7.72
C SER A 39 -12.27 4.78 -6.69
N ARG A 40 -12.76 3.52 -6.69
CA ARG A 40 -13.69 3.02 -5.68
C ARG A 40 -13.04 2.95 -4.29
N LEU A 41 -11.81 2.47 -4.19
CA LEU A 41 -11.08 2.42 -2.91
C LEU A 41 -10.87 3.81 -2.32
N MET A 42 -10.58 4.81 -3.15
CA MET A 42 -10.38 6.20 -2.71
C MET A 42 -11.66 6.91 -2.22
N THR A 43 -12.85 6.29 -2.37
CA THR A 43 -14.08 6.81 -1.74
C THR A 43 -14.09 6.59 -0.23
N ILE A 44 -13.25 5.67 0.27
CA ILE A 44 -13.10 5.42 1.70
C ILE A 44 -12.30 6.57 2.32
N SER A 45 -12.86 7.21 3.34
CA SER A 45 -12.19 8.31 4.06
C SER A 45 -10.81 7.87 4.56
N GLY A 46 -9.77 8.63 4.19
CA GLY A 46 -8.38 8.33 4.54
C GLY A 46 -7.64 7.42 3.55
N VAL A 47 -8.31 6.88 2.52
CA VAL A 47 -7.67 6.10 1.46
C VAL A 47 -7.36 6.99 0.27
N GLY A 48 -6.07 7.28 0.06
CA GLY A 48 -5.58 8.05 -1.09
C GLY A 48 -4.95 7.17 -2.17
N PRO A 49 -4.46 7.77 -3.28
CA PRO A 49 -3.81 7.06 -4.38
C PRO A 49 -2.66 6.14 -3.96
N MET A 50 -1.86 6.58 -2.98
CA MET A 50 -0.71 5.83 -2.47
C MET A 50 -1.12 4.57 -1.69
N CYS A 51 -2.34 4.53 -1.14
CA CYS A 51 -2.89 3.36 -0.45
C CYS A 51 -3.72 2.49 -1.39
N ALA A 52 -4.55 3.11 -2.24
CA ALA A 52 -5.42 2.41 -3.17
C ALA A 52 -4.63 1.63 -4.23
N THR A 53 -3.60 2.24 -4.81
CA THR A 53 -2.85 1.63 -5.93
C THR A 53 -2.16 0.32 -5.54
N PRO A 54 -1.44 0.24 -4.39
CA PRO A 54 -0.88 -1.03 -3.93
C PRO A 54 -1.95 -2.08 -3.62
N ILE A 55 -3.08 -1.69 -3.01
CA ILE A 55 -4.18 -2.64 -2.75
C ILE A 55 -4.68 -3.23 -4.06
N GLN A 56 -4.96 -2.39 -5.07
CA GLN A 56 -5.42 -2.88 -6.37
C GLN A 56 -4.35 -3.72 -7.09
N ALA A 57 -3.07 -3.37 -6.97
CA ALA A 57 -1.98 -4.04 -7.69
C ALA A 57 -1.53 -5.36 -7.04
N PHE A 58 -1.57 -5.45 -5.71
CA PHE A 58 -1.02 -6.58 -4.95
C PHE A 58 -2.07 -7.43 -4.25
N SER A 59 -3.32 -6.95 -4.11
CA SER A 59 -4.39 -7.78 -3.58
C SER A 59 -4.66 -8.95 -4.53
N PRO A 60 -4.92 -10.15 -3.98
CA PRO A 60 -5.69 -11.16 -4.68
C PRO A 60 -6.99 -10.58 -5.23
N GLN A 61 -7.53 -11.21 -6.28
CA GLN A 61 -8.87 -10.90 -6.78
C GLN A 61 -9.87 -10.96 -5.63
N MET A 62 -10.78 -10.00 -5.54
CA MET A 62 -11.68 -9.85 -4.39
C MET A 62 -12.56 -11.10 -4.17
N GLU A 63 -12.83 -11.84 -5.24
CA GLU A 63 -13.58 -13.08 -5.28
C GLU A 63 -12.83 -14.26 -4.62
N THR A 64 -11.52 -14.13 -4.40
CA THR A 64 -10.69 -15.14 -3.73
C THR A 64 -10.90 -15.12 -2.21
N PHE A 65 -11.35 -13.99 -1.65
CA PHE A 65 -11.65 -13.89 -0.23
C PHE A 65 -13.04 -14.46 0.06
N ALA A 66 -13.16 -15.31 1.08
CA ALA A 66 -14.44 -15.88 1.51
C ALA A 66 -15.39 -14.82 2.07
N ASN A 67 -14.84 -13.76 2.68
CA ASN A 67 -15.60 -12.62 3.21
C ASN A 67 -14.70 -11.40 3.44
N GLY A 68 -15.32 -10.27 3.80
CA GLY A 68 -14.59 -9.03 4.10
C GLY A 68 -13.63 -9.12 5.29
N LEU A 69 -13.83 -10.06 6.22
CA LEU A 69 -12.91 -10.28 7.34
C LEU A 69 -11.60 -10.94 6.88
N GLU A 70 -11.65 -11.85 5.91
CA GLU A 70 -10.43 -12.43 5.35
C GLU A 70 -9.60 -11.39 4.58
N CYS A 71 -10.27 -10.50 3.84
CA CYS A 71 -9.63 -9.33 3.23
C CYS A 71 -9.03 -8.40 4.31
N ALA A 72 -9.76 -8.12 5.39
CA ALA A 72 -9.25 -7.33 6.51
C ALA A 72 -8.06 -8.00 7.23
N ALA A 73 -8.05 -9.32 7.34
CA ALA A 73 -6.93 -10.09 7.87
C ALA A 73 -5.70 -10.00 6.95
N TRP A 74 -5.90 -10.07 5.63
CA TRP A 74 -4.83 -9.86 4.65
C TRP A 74 -4.23 -8.44 4.75
N CYS A 75 -5.06 -7.42 4.94
CA CYS A 75 -4.64 -6.06 5.23
C CYS A 75 -3.98 -5.87 6.61
N GLY A 76 -3.97 -6.89 7.48
CA GLY A 76 -3.42 -6.82 8.83
C GLY A 76 -4.27 -6.01 9.82
N LEU A 77 -5.54 -5.74 9.49
CA LEU A 77 -6.47 -4.96 10.32
C LEU A 77 -7.10 -5.77 11.46
N LEU A 78 -7.02 -7.11 11.38
CA LEU A 78 -7.51 -8.00 12.41
C LEU A 78 -6.37 -8.50 13.29
N PRO A 79 -6.60 -8.68 14.60
CA PRO A 79 -5.61 -9.27 15.49
C PRO A 79 -5.23 -10.67 14.99
N ARG A 80 -3.92 -10.99 15.03
CA ARG A 80 -3.43 -12.34 14.69
C ARG A 80 -4.11 -13.37 15.58
N GLN A 81 -5.03 -14.13 15.00
CA GLN A 81 -5.65 -15.29 15.64
C GLN A 81 -4.57 -16.35 15.85
N LYS A 82 -4.02 -16.42 17.06
CA LYS A 82 -3.27 -17.62 17.46
C LYS A 82 -4.29 -18.75 17.62
N PRO A 83 -4.04 -19.97 17.11
CA PRO A 83 -4.90 -21.10 17.40
C PRO A 83 -4.85 -21.38 18.90
N THR A 84 -5.76 -20.79 19.68
CA THR A 84 -6.01 -21.22 21.05
C THR A 84 -6.63 -22.60 20.95
N SER A 85 -5.99 -23.58 21.60
CA SER A 85 -6.35 -24.99 21.58
C SER A 85 -7.87 -25.22 21.58
N GLY A 86 -8.42 -25.61 20.43
CA GLY A 86 -9.74 -26.21 20.32
C GLY A 86 -10.96 -25.31 20.06
N ARG A 87 -10.83 -23.98 19.95
CA ARG A 87 -11.99 -23.15 19.52
C ARG A 87 -11.58 -21.95 18.69
N GLN A 88 -11.79 -22.06 17.39
CA GLN A 88 -11.67 -20.94 16.46
C GLN A 88 -12.96 -20.11 16.54
N ILE A 89 -12.92 -19.01 17.28
CA ILE A 89 -13.96 -17.98 17.19
C ILE A 89 -13.55 -17.07 16.04
N LEU A 90 -14.03 -17.43 14.85
CA LEU A 90 -14.08 -16.50 13.73
C LEU A 90 -14.99 -15.35 14.14
N CYS A 91 -14.65 -14.11 13.78
CA CYS A 91 -15.50 -12.95 14.04
C CYS A 91 -16.87 -13.21 13.40
N GLN A 92 -17.81 -13.71 14.20
CA GLN A 92 -19.19 -13.94 13.81
C GLN A 92 -19.95 -12.66 14.14
N THR A 93 -20.50 -12.04 13.11
CA THR A 93 -21.67 -11.16 13.20
C THR A 93 -22.74 -11.74 12.30
#